data_AF-A0A8B7V9G8-F1
#
_entry.id   AF-A0A8B7V9G8-F1
#
_cell.length_a   1.000
_cell.length_b   1.000
_cell.length_c   1.000
_cell.angle_alpha   90.00
_cell.angle_beta   90.00
_cell.angle_gamma   90.00
#
_symmetry.space_group_name_H-M   'P 1'
#
loop_
_entity.id
_entity.type
_entity.pdbx_description
1 polymer ?
#
loop_
_entity_poly.entity_id
_entity_poly.type
_entity_poly.pdbx_seq_one_letter_code
_entity_poly.pdbx_strand_id
1 'polypeptide(L)'
;MNDFRVRQTLNLNPALPCSSCVTTNRKNYYELITQNSFNICVCVCLFLLEIRFQFPQLTGVLTLAFFIHNCIITLLKNNKDQDNNVRDLCVAYMLVTLTYLYIGFLVFASFPSPPLSKDCIEQNFLDNFPSSDTLSFIARIFLLFQMMTVYPLLGYLARVQLLGHIFGDVYPSIFHVLILNLITVGAGVLMACFYPNIGGIIRYSGAACGLAFVFIYPSLIYIICLHQEKRLTWPKLIFHVFIMILGLANLISQFFM
;
A
#
# COMPACT_ATOMS: atom_id res chain seq x y z
N MET A 1 0.39 42.28 45.51
CA MET A 1 -1.06 42.03 45.39
C MET A 1 -1.50 42.66 44.08
N ASN A 2 -1.12 42.04 42.95
CA ASN A 2 -1.34 42.57 41.61
C ASN A 2 -2.23 41.62 40.83
N ASP A 3 -3.29 42.23 40.31
CA ASP A 3 -4.45 41.67 39.67
C ASP A 3 -4.14 41.12 38.26
N PHE A 4 -4.88 40.06 37.93
CA PHE A 4 -4.72 39.17 36.78
C PHE A 4 -5.42 39.78 35.55
N ARG A 5 -4.66 40.28 34.57
CA ARG A 5 -5.14 40.44 33.18
C ARG A 5 -4.06 40.04 32.19
N VAL A 6 -3.97 38.75 31.93
CA VAL A 6 -3.20 38.21 30.81
C VAL A 6 -4.02 38.40 29.54
N ARG A 7 -3.58 39.33 28.69
CA ARG A 7 -3.98 39.40 27.28
C ARG A 7 -3.57 38.09 26.60
N GLN A 8 -4.55 37.36 26.11
CA GLN A 8 -4.39 36.19 25.26
C GLN A 8 -4.03 36.67 23.84
N THR A 9 -2.74 36.93 23.60
CA THR A 9 -2.22 37.04 22.23
C THR A 9 -2.10 35.63 21.67
N LEU A 10 -3.01 35.28 20.75
CA LEU A 10 -2.89 34.15 19.83
C LEU A 10 -1.63 34.34 18.97
N ASN A 11 -0.49 33.83 19.45
CA ASN A 11 0.66 33.57 18.59
C ASN A 11 0.40 32.25 17.86
N LEU A 12 -0.05 32.35 16.59
CA LEU A 12 0.20 31.28 15.62
C LEU A 12 1.71 31.17 15.48
N ASN A 13 2.32 30.19 16.15
CA ASN A 13 3.70 29.80 15.82
C ASN A 13 3.70 29.34 14.35
N PRO A 14 4.65 29.83 13.52
CA PRO A 14 4.77 29.36 12.15
C PRO A 14 5.05 27.84 12.18
N ALA A 15 4.35 27.09 11.32
CA ALA A 15 4.57 25.67 11.15
C ALA A 15 6.08 25.41 10.95
N LEU A 16 6.65 24.51 11.75
CA LEU A 16 8.06 24.15 11.66
C LEU A 16 8.31 23.50 10.28
N PRO A 17 9.31 23.95 9.50
CA PRO A 17 9.63 23.32 8.22
C PRO A 17 10.10 21.87 8.44
N CYS A 18 9.73 20.92 7.56
CA CYS A 18 10.04 19.48 7.75
C CYS A 18 11.56 19.22 7.94
N SER A 19 12.46 20.08 7.43
CA SER A 19 13.90 19.99 7.67
C SER A 19 14.32 20.20 9.13
N SER A 20 13.53 20.93 9.92
CA SER A 20 13.75 21.15 11.36
C SER A 20 13.20 20.01 12.23
N CYS A 21 12.45 19.07 11.65
CA CYS A 21 11.93 17.90 12.34
C CYS A 21 13.03 16.88 12.67
N VAL A 22 14.14 16.90 11.92
CA VAL A 22 15.32 16.04 12.15
C VAL A 22 16.09 16.44 13.41
N THR A 23 16.02 17.71 13.82
CA THR A 23 16.81 18.28 14.95
C THR A 23 15.97 18.72 16.15
N THR A 24 14.64 18.81 16.04
CA THR A 24 13.78 19.20 17.18
C THR A 24 13.54 17.98 18.07
N ASN A 25 14.16 17.98 19.25
CA ASN A 25 14.08 17.01 20.35
C ASN A 25 12.97 15.93 20.22
N ARG A 26 13.34 14.74 19.73
CA ARG A 26 12.54 13.50 19.59
C ARG A 26 11.81 13.01 20.87
N LYS A 27 11.98 13.69 22.01
CA LYS A 27 11.30 13.40 23.29
C LYS A 27 9.87 13.94 23.38
N ASN A 28 9.49 14.93 22.57
CA ASN A 28 8.18 15.61 22.69
C ASN A 28 7.05 14.98 21.85
N TYR A 29 7.32 13.98 21.01
CA TYR A 29 6.31 13.38 20.11
C TYR A 29 5.19 12.65 20.87
N TYR A 30 5.53 12.00 21.99
CA TYR A 30 4.57 11.28 22.83
C TYR A 30 3.66 12.20 23.64
N GLU A 31 4.18 13.28 24.23
CA GLU A 31 3.33 14.28 24.90
C GLU A 31 2.34 14.92 23.91
N LEU A 32 2.79 15.20 22.68
CA LEU A 32 1.95 15.71 21.60
C LEU A 32 0.80 14.76 21.20
N ILE A 33 1.05 13.45 21.12
CA ILE A 33 0.01 12.45 20.82
C ILE A 33 -0.96 12.26 22.00
N THR A 34 -0.43 12.19 23.22
CA THR A 34 -1.22 11.92 24.43
C THR A 34 -2.12 13.12 24.77
N GLN A 35 -1.65 14.34 24.54
CA GLN A 35 -2.44 15.57 24.67
C GLN A 35 -3.52 15.69 23.56
N ASN A 36 -3.31 15.04 22.40
CA ASN A 36 -4.31 14.94 21.32
C ASN A 36 -5.31 13.80 21.48
N SER A 37 -5.06 12.80 22.34
CA SER A 37 -6.03 11.71 22.59
C SER A 37 -7.34 12.20 23.23
N PHE A 38 -7.30 13.30 24.00
CA PHE A 38 -8.50 13.97 24.51
C PHE A 38 -9.18 14.89 23.47
N ASN A 39 -8.48 15.24 22.38
CA ASN A 39 -8.93 16.09 21.27
C ASN A 39 -9.33 15.30 20.01
N ILE A 40 -9.39 13.97 20.05
CA ILE A 40 -9.93 13.15 18.93
C ILE A 40 -11.32 13.65 18.53
N CYS A 41 -12.14 14.07 19.51
CA CYS A 41 -13.47 14.62 19.27
C CYS A 41 -13.45 16.03 18.62
N VAL A 42 -12.41 16.83 18.88
CA VAL A 42 -12.27 18.20 18.36
C VAL A 42 -11.63 18.21 16.96
N CYS A 43 -10.70 17.29 16.67
CA CYS A 43 -10.03 17.21 15.38
C CYS A 43 -10.97 16.74 14.24
N VAL A 44 -12.05 16.02 14.55
CA VAL A 44 -13.08 15.62 13.57
C VAL A 44 -13.79 16.84 12.97
N CYS A 45 -13.90 17.96 13.71
CA CYS A 45 -14.57 19.18 13.25
C CYS A 45 -13.78 20.00 12.23
N LEU A 46 -12.47 19.74 12.03
CA LEU A 46 -11.60 20.57 11.18
C LEU A 46 -10.98 19.77 10.03
N PHE A 47 -11.77 18.87 9.43
CA PHE A 47 -11.39 18.18 8.20
C PHE A 47 -11.58 19.13 7.01
N LEU A 48 -10.59 19.97 6.74
CA LEU A 48 -10.51 20.64 5.44
C LEU A 48 -10.23 19.54 4.40
N LEU A 49 -11.21 19.30 3.52
CA LEU A 49 -11.10 18.39 2.39
C LEU A 49 -10.06 18.97 1.41
N GLU A 50 -8.79 18.66 1.64
CA GLU A 50 -7.71 19.06 0.74
C GLU A 50 -7.60 18.03 -0.39
N ILE A 51 -8.29 18.27 -1.50
CA ILE A 51 -8.19 17.42 -2.69
C ILE A 51 -6.82 17.68 -3.34
N ARG A 52 -5.92 16.70 -3.22
CA ARG A 52 -4.57 16.75 -3.78
C ARG A 52 -4.54 16.09 -5.16
N PHE A 53 -3.84 16.72 -6.10
CA PHE A 53 -3.67 16.20 -7.47
C PHE A 53 -2.81 14.92 -7.52
N GLN A 54 -2.11 14.59 -6.45
CA GLN A 54 -1.30 13.37 -6.28
C GLN A 54 -2.11 12.12 -5.95
N PHE A 55 -3.45 12.17 -6.00
CA PHE A 55 -4.31 10.99 -5.80
C PHE A 55 -3.93 9.74 -6.64
N PRO A 56 -3.35 9.85 -7.87
CA PRO A 56 -2.99 8.66 -8.62
C PRO A 56 -1.93 7.82 -7.92
N GLN A 57 -1.02 8.43 -7.16
CA GLN A 57 0.00 7.72 -6.40
C GLN A 57 -0.63 6.71 -5.42
N LEU A 58 -1.74 7.08 -4.79
CA LEU A 58 -2.50 6.19 -3.91
C LEU A 58 -3.15 5.04 -4.69
N THR A 59 -3.68 5.30 -5.89
CA THR A 59 -4.32 4.25 -6.70
C THR A 59 -3.33 3.14 -7.12
N GLY A 60 -2.08 3.50 -7.42
CA GLY A 60 -1.02 2.53 -7.69
C GLY A 60 -0.71 1.66 -6.46
N VAL A 61 -0.59 2.27 -5.29
CA VAL A 61 -0.36 1.55 -4.02
C VAL A 61 -1.51 0.62 -3.67
N LEU A 62 -2.75 1.10 -3.77
CA LEU A 62 -3.95 0.30 -3.49
C LEU A 62 -4.09 -0.89 -4.44
N THR A 63 -3.65 -0.74 -5.70
CA THR A 63 -3.69 -1.84 -6.66
C THR A 63 -2.80 -3.02 -6.21
N LEU A 64 -1.63 -2.73 -5.61
CA LEU A 64 -0.80 -3.78 -5.01
C LEU A 64 -1.38 -4.28 -3.68
N ALA A 65 -2.00 -3.41 -2.89
CA ALA A 65 -2.61 -3.78 -1.61
C ALA A 65 -3.75 -4.81 -1.79
N PHE A 66 -4.53 -4.69 -2.87
CA PHE A 66 -5.62 -5.63 -3.21
C PHE A 66 -5.19 -6.75 -4.16
N PHE A 67 -3.90 -7.10 -4.18
CA PHE A 67 -3.35 -8.06 -5.13
C PHE A 67 -3.37 -9.51 -4.61
N ILE A 68 -4.42 -10.25 -4.94
CA ILE A 68 -4.49 -11.72 -4.74
C ILE A 68 -4.86 -12.48 -6.02
N HIS A 69 -5.04 -11.77 -7.14
CA HIS A 69 -5.56 -12.28 -8.40
C HIS A 69 -4.77 -13.48 -8.96
N ASN A 70 -3.46 -13.55 -8.70
CA ASN A 70 -2.61 -14.63 -9.20
C ASN A 70 -2.80 -15.97 -8.48
N CYS A 71 -3.26 -15.97 -7.23
CA CYS A 71 -3.39 -17.19 -6.41
C CYS A 71 -4.83 -17.44 -5.94
N ILE A 72 -5.77 -16.55 -6.27
CA ILE A 72 -7.15 -16.66 -5.79
C ILE A 72 -7.84 -17.95 -6.27
N ILE A 73 -7.59 -18.38 -7.51
CA ILE A 73 -8.18 -19.61 -8.06
C ILE A 73 -7.69 -20.84 -7.28
N THR A 74 -6.38 -20.93 -7.01
CA THR A 74 -5.82 -22.05 -6.25
C THR A 74 -6.26 -22.03 -4.79
N LEU A 75 -6.46 -20.85 -4.21
CA LEU A 75 -6.93 -20.71 -2.83
C LEU A 75 -8.39 -21.13 -2.70
N LEU A 76 -9.28 -20.63 -3.58
CA LEU A 76 -10.71 -20.94 -3.52
C LEU A 76 -11.02 -22.40 -3.85
N LYS A 77 -10.21 -23.08 -4.68
CA LYS A 77 -10.36 -24.52 -4.96
C LYS A 77 -10.25 -25.41 -3.73
N ASN A 78 -9.59 -24.94 -2.67
CA ASN A 78 -9.45 -25.69 -1.42
C ASN A 78 -10.63 -25.48 -0.46
N ASN A 79 -11.59 -24.60 -0.79
CA ASN A 79 -12.77 -24.38 0.05
C ASN A 79 -13.66 -25.64 0.05
N LYS A 80 -14.22 -25.98 1.22
CA LYS A 80 -15.09 -27.15 1.35
C LYS A 80 -16.38 -26.98 0.56
N ASP A 81 -16.99 -25.79 0.65
CA ASP A 81 -18.27 -25.46 0.01
C ASP A 81 -18.06 -24.42 -1.10
N GLN A 82 -17.90 -24.90 -2.33
CA GLN A 82 -17.55 -24.06 -3.49
C GLN A 82 -18.64 -23.04 -3.88
N ASP A 83 -19.91 -23.28 -3.53
CA ASP A 83 -21.02 -22.37 -3.82
C ASP A 83 -20.93 -21.06 -3.04
N ASN A 84 -20.26 -21.08 -1.88
CA ASN A 84 -20.09 -19.91 -1.02
C ASN A 84 -18.88 -19.04 -1.40
N ASN A 85 -18.08 -19.44 -2.40
CA ASN A 85 -16.83 -18.76 -2.75
C ASN A 85 -17.00 -17.26 -3.04
N VAL A 86 -18.08 -16.87 -3.71
CA VAL A 86 -18.34 -15.45 -4.04
C VAL A 86 -18.61 -14.64 -2.77
N ARG A 87 -19.38 -15.19 -1.84
CA ARG A 87 -19.66 -14.56 -0.54
C ARG A 87 -18.38 -14.43 0.26
N ASP A 88 -17.63 -15.52 0.39
CA ASP A 88 -16.41 -15.57 1.20
C ASP A 88 -15.35 -14.60 0.66
N LEU A 89 -15.21 -14.49 -0.68
CA LEU A 89 -14.35 -13.52 -1.33
C LEU A 89 -14.78 -12.07 -1.06
N CYS A 90 -16.09 -11.78 -1.16
CA CYS A 90 -16.63 -10.45 -0.89
C CYS A 90 -16.38 -10.02 0.56
N VAL A 91 -16.64 -10.91 1.52
CA VAL A 91 -16.39 -10.66 2.95
C VAL A 91 -14.90 -10.44 3.20
N ALA A 92 -14.02 -11.23 2.58
CA ALA A 92 -12.57 -11.05 2.70
C ALA A 92 -12.12 -9.66 2.22
N TYR A 93 -12.54 -9.24 1.02
CA TYR A 93 -12.21 -7.89 0.50
C TYR A 93 -12.80 -6.76 1.36
N MET A 94 -14.01 -6.95 1.89
CA MET A 94 -14.61 -5.98 2.82
C MET A 94 -13.76 -5.84 4.08
N LEU A 95 -13.36 -6.95 4.71
CA LEU A 95 -12.52 -6.93 5.91
C LEU A 95 -11.16 -6.29 5.64
N VAL A 96 -10.50 -6.61 4.53
CA VAL A 96 -9.22 -6.01 4.13
C VAL A 96 -9.37 -4.49 3.89
N THR A 97 -10.46 -4.07 3.27
CA THR A 97 -10.73 -2.64 3.06
C THR A 97 -10.94 -1.92 4.39
N LEU A 98 -11.69 -2.52 5.31
CA LEU A 98 -11.93 -1.95 6.63
C LEU A 98 -10.65 -1.85 7.46
N THR A 99 -9.75 -2.84 7.40
CA THR A 99 -8.47 -2.77 8.13
C THR A 99 -7.55 -1.70 7.56
N TYR A 100 -7.44 -1.57 6.24
CA TYR A 100 -6.67 -0.50 5.61
C TYR A 100 -7.25 0.88 5.90
N LEU A 101 -8.57 1.04 5.83
CA LEU A 101 -9.24 2.30 6.15
C LEU A 101 -9.05 2.65 7.62
N TYR A 102 -9.20 1.68 8.53
CA TYR A 102 -9.03 1.88 9.97
C TYR A 102 -7.62 2.38 10.31
N ILE A 103 -6.58 1.68 9.84
CA ILE A 103 -5.19 2.07 10.11
C ILE A 103 -4.88 3.42 9.44
N GLY A 104 -5.26 3.60 8.16
CA GLY A 104 -5.01 4.83 7.43
C GLY A 104 -5.67 6.05 8.08
N PHE A 105 -6.93 5.91 8.50
CA PHE A 105 -7.65 6.96 9.20
C PHE A 105 -7.03 7.27 10.56
N LEU A 106 -6.72 6.27 11.38
CA LEU A 106 -6.13 6.49 12.70
C LEU A 106 -4.78 7.18 12.63
N VAL A 107 -3.89 6.75 11.73
CA VAL A 107 -2.57 7.36 11.56
C VAL A 107 -2.70 8.81 11.07
N PHE A 108 -3.58 9.06 10.09
CA PHE A 108 -3.77 10.41 9.54
C PHE A 108 -4.48 11.38 10.48
N ALA A 109 -5.42 10.89 11.30
CA ALA A 109 -6.17 11.69 12.27
C ALA A 109 -5.38 11.95 13.56
N SER A 110 -4.59 10.98 14.02
CA SER A 110 -3.79 11.09 15.26
C SER A 110 -2.47 11.83 15.06
N PHE A 111 -2.07 12.09 13.82
CA PHE A 111 -0.83 12.81 13.53
C PHE A 111 -0.86 14.21 14.16
N PRO A 112 0.21 14.64 14.87
CA PRO A 112 0.22 15.87 15.64
C PRO A 112 0.28 17.13 14.75
N SER A 113 -0.86 17.51 14.19
CA SER A 113 -1.13 18.78 13.50
C SER A 113 -1.93 19.70 14.44
N PRO A 114 -1.60 21.01 14.58
CA PRO A 114 -0.77 21.85 13.71
C PRO A 114 0.77 21.92 13.94
N PRO A 115 1.40 21.37 15.01
CA PRO A 115 2.84 21.57 15.22
C PRO A 115 3.72 20.88 14.17
N LEU A 116 3.26 19.78 13.55
CA LEU A 116 3.88 19.15 12.38
C LEU A 116 2.92 19.19 11.18
N SER A 117 3.47 19.45 9.98
CA SER A 117 2.70 19.32 8.73
C SER A 117 2.39 17.84 8.43
N LYS A 118 1.18 17.58 7.92
CA LYS A 118 0.80 16.24 7.42
C LYS A 118 1.63 15.78 6.22
N ASP A 119 2.36 16.69 5.58
CA ASP A 119 3.32 16.35 4.52
C ASP A 119 4.54 15.58 5.06
N CYS A 120 4.84 15.66 6.36
CA CYS A 120 5.96 14.93 6.94
C CYS A 120 5.58 13.47 7.31
N ILE A 121 4.41 12.95 6.90
CA ILE A 121 4.06 11.53 7.10
C ILE A 121 4.90 10.69 6.14
N GLU A 122 5.86 9.95 6.71
CA GLU A 122 6.68 9.01 5.95
C GLU A 122 5.85 7.84 5.38
N GLN A 123 6.27 7.34 4.21
CA GLN A 123 5.59 6.24 3.50
C GLN A 123 5.55 4.95 4.33
N ASN A 124 6.61 4.68 5.08
CA ASN A 124 6.60 3.71 6.16
C ASN A 124 6.24 4.45 7.44
N PHE A 125 5.01 4.27 7.90
CA PHE A 125 4.52 5.05 9.04
C PHE A 125 5.34 4.82 10.32
N LEU A 126 6.02 3.67 10.46
CA LEU A 126 6.90 3.37 11.59
C LEU A 126 8.13 4.28 11.64
N ASP A 127 8.56 4.83 10.51
CA ASP A 127 9.71 5.76 10.43
C ASP A 127 9.39 7.16 10.95
N ASN A 128 8.10 7.47 11.17
CA ASN A 128 7.70 8.67 11.92
C ASN A 128 7.98 8.56 13.43
N PHE A 129 8.22 7.34 13.96
CA PHE A 129 8.49 7.12 15.37
C PHE A 129 10.00 7.09 15.68
N PRO A 130 10.43 7.61 16.84
CA PRO A 130 11.84 7.59 17.21
C PRO A 130 12.35 6.16 17.44
N SER A 131 13.62 5.91 17.12
CA SER A 131 14.24 4.59 17.26
C SER A 131 14.32 4.05 18.69
N SER A 132 14.20 4.94 19.69
CA SER A 132 14.21 4.59 21.11
C SER A 132 12.84 4.15 21.63
N ASP A 133 11.81 4.16 20.79
CA ASP A 133 10.47 3.77 21.20
C ASP A 133 10.33 2.24 21.29
N THR A 134 10.00 1.74 22.48
CA THR A 134 9.87 0.30 22.75
C THR A 134 8.77 -0.34 21.91
N LEU A 135 7.64 0.33 21.68
CA LEU A 135 6.51 -0.25 20.95
C LEU A 135 6.82 -0.38 19.44
N SER A 136 7.33 0.70 18.83
CA SER A 136 7.82 0.68 17.45
C SER A 136 8.96 -0.34 17.27
N PHE A 137 9.86 -0.47 18.25
CA PHE A 137 10.92 -1.48 18.23
C PHE A 137 10.37 -2.91 18.20
N ILE A 138 9.41 -3.23 19.08
CA ILE A 138 8.75 -4.55 19.10
C ILE A 138 8.04 -4.82 17.76
N ALA A 139 7.30 -3.83 17.23
CA ALA A 139 6.63 -3.96 15.94
C ALA A 139 7.61 -4.25 14.79
N ARG A 140 8.76 -3.55 14.75
CA ARG A 140 9.82 -3.78 13.76
C ARG A 140 10.41 -5.19 13.86
N ILE A 141 10.58 -5.73 15.07
CA ILE A 141 11.06 -7.12 15.27
C ILE A 141 10.05 -8.12 14.71
N PHE A 142 8.75 -7.97 15.00
CA PHE A 142 7.73 -8.88 14.48
C PHE A 142 7.63 -8.83 12.96
N LEU A 143 7.70 -7.63 12.38
CA LEU A 143 7.76 -7.46 10.92
C LEU A 143 9.02 -8.10 10.33
N LEU A 144 10.16 -8.02 11.00
CA LEU A 144 11.40 -8.65 10.54
C LEU A 144 11.26 -10.18 10.49
N PHE A 145 10.74 -10.81 11.55
CA PHE A 145 10.50 -12.26 11.58
C PHE A 145 9.48 -12.69 10.52
N GLN A 146 8.41 -11.92 10.34
CA GLN A 146 7.43 -12.15 9.28
C GLN A 146 8.11 -12.09 7.90
N MET A 147 8.84 -11.03 7.60
CA MET A 147 9.45 -10.85 6.28
C MET A 147 10.53 -11.90 5.99
N MET A 148 11.31 -12.30 6.99
CA MET A 148 12.32 -13.36 6.86
C MET A 148 11.71 -14.72 6.49
N THR A 149 10.50 -15.02 6.97
CA THR A 149 9.80 -16.28 6.65
C THR A 149 9.00 -16.21 5.34
N VAL A 150 8.45 -15.04 5.02
CA VAL A 150 7.66 -14.83 3.78
C VAL A 150 8.56 -14.73 2.54
N TYR A 151 9.74 -14.12 2.66
CA TYR A 151 10.63 -13.88 1.51
C TYR A 151 11.03 -15.18 0.76
N PRO A 152 11.46 -16.27 1.43
CA PRO A 152 11.75 -17.54 0.75
C PRO A 152 10.54 -18.15 0.05
N LEU A 153 9.34 -18.01 0.63
CA LEU A 153 8.10 -18.53 0.04
C LEU A 153 7.76 -17.78 -1.26
N LEU A 154 7.86 -16.45 -1.25
CA LEU A 154 7.65 -15.63 -2.45
C LEU A 154 8.70 -15.93 -3.52
N GLY A 155 9.97 -16.12 -3.13
CA GLY A 155 11.03 -16.53 -4.05
C GLY A 155 10.75 -17.88 -4.71
N TYR A 156 10.23 -18.85 -3.94
CA TYR A 156 9.79 -20.13 -4.48
C TYR A 156 8.62 -19.98 -5.48
N LEU A 157 7.60 -19.19 -5.15
CA LEU A 157 6.47 -18.94 -6.05
C LEU A 157 6.91 -18.27 -7.35
N ALA A 158 7.76 -17.25 -7.27
CA ALA A 158 8.32 -16.58 -8.45
C ALA A 158 9.13 -17.55 -9.32
N ARG A 159 9.93 -18.43 -8.69
CA ARG A 159 10.69 -19.47 -9.39
C ARG A 159 9.77 -20.43 -10.16
N VAL A 160 8.73 -20.96 -9.52
CA VAL A 160 7.81 -21.91 -10.16
C VAL A 160 7.09 -21.25 -11.34
N GLN A 161 6.67 -20.00 -11.19
CA GLN A 161 5.98 -19.26 -12.25
C GLN A 161 6.90 -18.93 -13.43
N LEU A 162 8.11 -18.43 -13.17
CA LEU A 162 9.05 -18.02 -14.22
C LEU A 162 9.70 -19.22 -14.92
N LEU A 163 10.25 -20.18 -14.17
CA LEU A 163 10.93 -21.33 -14.76
C LEU A 163 9.94 -22.29 -15.43
N GLY A 164 8.76 -22.48 -14.84
CA GLY A 164 7.70 -23.29 -15.46
C GLY A 164 7.23 -22.70 -16.80
N HIS A 165 7.18 -21.36 -16.92
CA HIS A 165 6.79 -20.73 -18.18
C HIS A 165 7.91 -20.74 -19.24
N ILE A 166 9.17 -20.48 -18.84
CA ILE A 166 10.29 -20.36 -19.79
C ILE A 166 10.80 -21.74 -20.24
N PHE A 167 10.93 -22.70 -19.32
CA PHE A 167 11.59 -23.98 -19.57
C PHE A 167 10.62 -25.17 -19.60
N GLY A 168 9.33 -24.98 -19.28
CA GLY A 168 8.34 -26.07 -19.18
C GLY A 168 8.50 -26.97 -17.95
N ASP A 169 9.69 -26.99 -17.34
CA ASP A 169 10.00 -27.76 -16.14
C ASP A 169 10.15 -26.88 -14.89
N VAL A 170 9.64 -27.38 -13.76
CA VAL A 170 9.65 -26.69 -12.45
C VAL A 170 11.08 -26.60 -11.85
N TYR A 171 12.00 -27.45 -12.32
CA TYR A 171 13.39 -27.48 -11.88
C TYR A 171 14.32 -27.94 -13.01
N PRO A 172 14.68 -27.03 -13.94
CA PRO A 172 15.51 -27.40 -15.08
C PRO A 172 16.96 -27.73 -14.66
N SER A 173 17.57 -26.92 -13.78
CA SER A 173 18.92 -27.16 -13.25
C SER A 173 19.24 -26.24 -12.07
N ILE A 174 20.14 -26.69 -11.18
CA ILE A 174 20.66 -25.93 -10.03
C ILE A 174 21.21 -24.56 -10.47
N PHE A 175 21.89 -24.50 -11.62
CA PHE A 175 22.52 -23.27 -12.11
C PHE A 175 21.49 -22.19 -12.47
N HIS A 176 20.39 -22.58 -13.12
CA HIS A 176 19.30 -21.66 -13.48
C HIS A 176 18.62 -21.08 -12.23
N VAL A 177 18.43 -21.93 -11.21
CA VAL A 177 17.85 -21.50 -9.93
C VAL A 177 18.80 -20.57 -9.18
N LEU A 178 20.10 -20.87 -9.16
CA LEU A 178 21.11 -20.03 -8.51
C LEU A 178 21.17 -18.64 -9.16
N ILE A 179 21.16 -18.57 -10.49
CA ILE A 179 21.14 -17.30 -11.23
C ILE A 179 19.88 -16.50 -10.88
N LEU A 180 18.70 -17.12 -10.91
CA LEU A 180 17.44 -16.42 -10.60
C LEU A 180 17.45 -15.84 -9.18
N ASN A 181 17.91 -16.64 -8.20
CA ASN A 181 18.01 -16.19 -6.81
C ASN A 181 19.03 -15.06 -6.65
N LEU A 182 20.19 -15.16 -7.31
CA LEU A 182 21.23 -14.13 -7.27
C LEU A 182 20.72 -12.81 -7.89
N ILE A 183 20.01 -12.87 -9.01
CA ILE A 183 19.38 -11.70 -9.63
C ILE A 183 18.33 -11.10 -8.70
N THR A 184 17.47 -11.92 -8.10
CA THR A 184 16.38 -11.44 -7.23
C THR A 184 16.91 -10.76 -5.97
N VAL A 185 17.86 -11.40 -5.28
CA VAL A 185 18.51 -10.83 -4.09
C VAL A 185 19.35 -9.61 -4.47
N GLY A 186 20.12 -9.70 -5.56
CA GLY A 186 20.94 -8.60 -6.05
C GLY A 186 20.13 -7.36 -6.40
N ALA A 187 19.01 -7.51 -7.11
CA ALA A 187 18.10 -6.42 -7.42
C ALA A 187 17.53 -5.77 -6.14
N GLY A 188 17.16 -6.59 -5.15
CA GLY A 188 16.70 -6.10 -3.84
C GLY A 188 17.75 -5.29 -3.09
N VAL A 189 18.99 -5.78 -3.03
CA VAL A 189 20.12 -5.09 -2.37
C VAL A 189 20.47 -3.79 -3.09
N LEU A 190 20.54 -3.81 -4.43
CA LEU A 190 20.79 -2.61 -5.23
C LEU A 190 19.73 -1.54 -4.97
N MET A 191 18.45 -1.94 -4.96
CA MET A 191 17.36 -1.01 -4.70
C MET A 191 17.43 -0.42 -3.29
N ALA A 192 17.74 -1.26 -2.28
CA ALA A 192 17.91 -0.80 -0.90
C ALA A 192 19.07 0.19 -0.72
N CYS A 193 20.15 0.05 -1.50
CA CYS A 193 21.30 0.96 -1.42
C CYS A 193 21.10 2.27 -2.20
N PHE A 194 20.50 2.21 -3.39
CA PHE A 194 20.45 3.37 -4.30
C PHE A 194 19.13 4.16 -4.25
N TYR A 195 17.98 3.50 -3.99
CA TYR A 195 16.67 4.16 -3.97
C TYR A 195 15.71 3.51 -2.96
N PRO A 196 15.88 3.80 -1.65
CA PRO A 196 15.05 3.21 -0.59
C PRO A 196 13.69 3.91 -0.41
N ASN A 197 13.01 4.29 -1.51
CA ASN A 197 11.66 4.88 -1.46
C ASN A 197 10.59 3.80 -1.66
N ILE A 198 9.99 3.35 -0.55
CA ILE A 198 9.07 2.21 -0.50
C ILE A 198 7.80 2.48 -1.32
N GLY A 199 7.20 3.65 -1.16
CA GLY A 199 5.99 4.04 -1.88
C GLY A 199 6.22 4.17 -3.39
N GLY A 200 7.41 4.60 -3.80
CA GLY A 200 7.83 4.63 -5.19
C GLY A 200 7.86 3.25 -5.83
N ILE A 201 8.48 2.28 -5.15
CA ILE A 201 8.53 0.88 -5.62
C ILE A 201 7.12 0.30 -5.69
N ILE A 202 6.34 0.48 -4.63
CA ILE A 202 4.99 -0.09 -4.51
C ILE A 202 4.03 0.50 -5.55
N ARG A 203 4.04 1.81 -5.80
CA ARG A 203 3.12 2.44 -6.77
C ARG A 203 3.39 1.98 -8.20
N TYR A 204 4.66 1.92 -8.62
CA TYR A 204 5.00 1.52 -9.98
C TYR A 204 4.80 0.02 -10.17
N SER A 205 5.24 -0.79 -9.20
CA SER A 205 5.01 -2.23 -9.23
C SER A 205 3.51 -2.54 -9.28
N GLY A 206 2.72 -1.92 -8.40
CA GLY A 206 1.27 -2.10 -8.30
C GLY A 206 0.52 -1.67 -9.55
N ALA A 207 0.85 -0.50 -10.11
CA ALA A 207 0.23 -0.02 -11.34
C ALA A 207 0.56 -0.91 -12.55
N ALA A 208 1.83 -1.35 -12.67
CA ALA A 208 2.27 -2.20 -13.77
C ALA A 208 1.67 -3.62 -13.69
N CYS A 209 1.78 -4.30 -12.54
CA CYS A 209 1.21 -5.64 -12.39
C CYS A 209 -0.32 -5.60 -12.37
N GLY A 210 -0.91 -4.54 -11.81
CA GLY A 210 -2.34 -4.29 -11.79
C GLY A 210 -2.93 -4.15 -13.18
N LEU A 211 -2.28 -3.38 -14.06
CA LEU A 211 -2.70 -3.22 -15.45
C LEU A 211 -2.92 -4.59 -16.11
N ALA A 212 -1.94 -5.49 -16.00
CA ALA A 212 -2.02 -6.81 -16.61
C ALA A 212 -3.02 -7.72 -15.88
N PHE A 213 -2.79 -8.01 -14.60
CA PHE A 213 -3.47 -9.09 -13.87
C PHE A 213 -4.82 -8.70 -13.27
N VAL A 214 -5.04 -7.41 -12.98
CA VAL A 214 -6.28 -6.94 -12.36
C VAL A 214 -7.24 -6.39 -13.42
N PHE A 215 -6.74 -5.59 -14.36
CA PHE A 215 -7.60 -4.90 -15.33
C PHE A 215 -7.71 -5.61 -16.69
N ILE A 216 -6.58 -5.88 -17.37
CA ILE A 216 -6.59 -6.40 -18.74
C ILE A 216 -6.99 -7.88 -18.80
N TYR A 217 -6.26 -8.77 -18.12
CA TYR A 217 -6.46 -10.21 -18.29
C TYR A 217 -7.89 -10.66 -17.96
N PRO A 218 -8.49 -10.30 -16.81
CA PRO A 218 -9.86 -10.72 -16.50
C PRO A 218 -10.88 -10.18 -17.51
N SER A 219 -10.74 -8.90 -17.89
CA SER A 219 -11.66 -8.23 -18.83
C SER A 219 -11.57 -8.84 -20.23
N LEU A 220 -10.35 -9.10 -20.71
CA LEU A 220 -10.11 -9.66 -22.02
C LEU A 220 -10.62 -11.10 -22.12
N ILE A 221 -10.32 -11.93 -21.12
CA ILE A 221 -10.82 -13.31 -21.07
C ILE A 221 -12.35 -13.33 -21.04
N TYR A 222 -12.98 -12.46 -20.25
CA TYR A 222 -14.44 -12.36 -20.19
C TYR A 222 -15.05 -11.98 -21.55
N ILE A 223 -14.47 -11.01 -22.26
CA ILE A 223 -14.92 -10.59 -23.60
C ILE A 223 -14.76 -11.75 -24.61
N ILE A 224 -13.62 -12.44 -24.61
CA ILE A 224 -13.35 -13.56 -25.52
C ILE A 224 -14.36 -14.69 -25.28
N CYS A 225 -14.62 -15.06 -24.03
CA CYS A 225 -15.62 -16.08 -23.69
C CYS A 225 -17.02 -15.67 -24.17
N LEU A 226 -17.45 -14.43 -23.96
CA LEU A 226 -18.76 -13.96 -24.45
C LEU A 226 -18.86 -13.94 -25.98
N HIS A 227 -17.76 -13.63 -26.67
CA HIS A 227 -17.70 -13.64 -28.12
C HIS A 227 -17.84 -15.07 -28.67
N GLN A 228 -17.15 -16.03 -28.06
CA GLN A 228 -17.28 -17.46 -28.41
C GLN A 228 -18.69 -17.99 -28.17
N GLU A 229 -19.36 -17.56 -27.10
CA GLU A 229 -20.76 -17.91 -26.81
C GLU A 229 -21.77 -17.14 -27.69
N LYS A 230 -21.34 -16.20 -28.54
CA LYS A 230 -22.21 -15.29 -29.33
C LYS A 230 -23.19 -14.47 -28.48
N ARG A 231 -22.88 -14.25 -27.20
CA ARG A 231 -23.70 -13.47 -26.24
C ARG A 231 -23.12 -12.08 -25.97
N LEU A 232 -22.19 -11.63 -26.81
CA LEU A 232 -21.53 -10.35 -26.66
C LEU A 232 -22.52 -9.21 -26.95
N THR A 233 -22.81 -8.43 -25.91
CA THR A 233 -23.62 -7.21 -26.04
C THR A 233 -22.71 -5.98 -25.96
N TRP A 234 -23.02 -4.96 -26.78
CA TRP A 234 -22.33 -3.67 -26.78
C TRP A 234 -22.13 -3.03 -25.40
N PRO A 235 -23.14 -2.97 -24.50
CA PRO A 235 -22.93 -2.37 -23.18
C PRO A 235 -21.89 -3.11 -22.33
N LYS A 236 -21.85 -4.45 -22.40
CA LYS A 236 -20.84 -5.24 -21.68
C LYS A 236 -19.45 -4.99 -22.24
N LEU A 237 -19.33 -4.88 -23.56
CA LEU A 237 -18.06 -4.57 -24.21
C LEU A 237 -17.53 -3.20 -23.78
N ILE A 238 -18.37 -2.16 -23.85
CA ILE A 238 -18.00 -0.79 -23.47
C ILE A 238 -17.55 -0.75 -22.00
N PHE A 239 -18.28 -1.43 -21.11
CA PHE A 239 -17.93 -1.47 -19.69
C PHE A 239 -16.56 -2.11 -19.42
N HIS A 240 -16.26 -3.25 -20.04
CA HIS A 240 -14.96 -3.92 -19.84
C HIS A 240 -13.81 -3.18 -20.53
N VAL A 241 -14.06 -2.56 -21.70
CA VAL A 241 -13.07 -1.67 -22.34
C VAL A 241 -12.77 -0.46 -21.47
N PHE A 242 -13.79 0.13 -20.84
CA PHE A 242 -13.60 1.23 -19.89
C PHE A 242 -12.71 0.83 -18.71
N ILE A 243 -12.90 -0.37 -18.14
CA ILE A 243 -12.04 -0.91 -17.07
C ILE A 243 -10.58 -1.03 -17.52
N MET A 244 -10.33 -1.51 -18.74
CA MET A 244 -8.97 -1.60 -19.29
C MET A 244 -8.33 -0.21 -19.46
N ILE A 245 -9.11 0.77 -19.94
CA ILE A 245 -8.65 2.16 -20.07
C ILE A 245 -8.31 2.76 -18.70
N LEU A 246 -9.11 2.49 -17.66
CA LEU A 246 -8.80 2.92 -16.29
C LEU A 246 -7.48 2.33 -15.78
N GLY A 247 -7.22 1.05 -16.03
CA GLY A 247 -5.94 0.43 -15.70
C GLY A 247 -4.77 1.12 -16.40
N LEU A 248 -4.93 1.43 -17.69
CA LEU A 248 -3.90 2.13 -18.47
C LEU A 248 -3.67 3.55 -17.96
N ALA A 249 -4.75 4.28 -17.67
CA ALA A 249 -4.68 5.61 -17.08
C ALA A 249 -3.99 5.61 -15.71
N ASN A 250 -4.22 4.57 -14.88
CA ASN A 250 -3.53 4.41 -13.61
C ASN A 250 -2.01 4.30 -13.81
N LEU A 251 -1.53 3.47 -14.74
CA LEU A 251 -0.09 3.37 -15.03
C LEU A 251 0.48 4.67 -15.59
N ILE A 252 -0.19 5.27 -16.57
CA ILE A 252 0.26 6.51 -17.22
C ILE A 252 0.37 7.65 -16.19
N SER A 253 -0.63 7.79 -15.31
CA SER A 253 -0.65 8.84 -14.29
C SER A 253 0.49 8.73 -13.26
N GLN A 254 1.08 7.54 -13.05
CA GLN A 254 2.27 7.41 -12.18
C GLN A 254 3.53 8.09 -12.77
N PHE A 255 3.59 8.29 -14.08
CA PHE A 255 4.73 8.97 -14.73
C PHE A 255 4.60 10.49 -14.72
N PHE A 256 3.37 11.00 -14.59
CA PHE A 256 3.10 12.44 -14.56
C PHE A 256 3.17 13.04 -13.14
N MET A 257 3.41 12.22 -12.10
CA MET A 257 3.36 12.59 -10.67
C MET A 257 4.60 12.15 -9.89
#